data_AF-A0A7W0FT09-F1
#
_entry.id   AF-A0A7W0FT09-F1
#
_cell.length_a   1.000
_cell.length_b   1.000
_cell.length_c   1.000
_cell.angle_alpha   90.00
_cell.angle_beta   90.00
_cell.angle_gamma   90.00
#
_symmetry.space_group_name_H-M   'P 1'
#
loop_
_entity.id
_entity.type
_entity.pdbx_description
1 polymer ?
#
loop_
_entity_poly.entity_id
_entity_poly.type
_entity_poly.pdbx_seq_one_letter_code
_entity_poly.pdbx_strand_id
1 'polypeptide(L)'
;MSEKHTHNSFYNIEKSALITIIGIILLFSGAVGVTLIAPSLIDPTWTQPTSEYQVQVYEVADPHLYISGSQQSGGELQFVYHLKQGLSLLSFQESTTVKIIAPPELKHFVTAIDENPLKLTSKLLLLRAPKESSHHNEFDAYQEAVKMREKLQKEWEESNPGWKEQTLSKPDFTLLELYAADEQEAFALAPPDTLLENWIDSDYKILDETPSQPWHSHSGVIYVHNPREYRISFFKFANSEGWKYDPSGEKIADLSALESHALGFRSRKELIRQGEHLYAIEGCWYCHTDQTRTLVQDVVLNGSDSYPAPPSSANEYIYQHITFPGTRRIGPDLSRVGVKRPSRDWHKSHFWSPKTESRGSLMPSFQHFFDYDPRGIGKTISGIPNYKFEAIFQYMMTKGTRITPPTEAWWLGKDPIRTKEIIEGTKVLP
;
A
#
# COMPACT_ATOMS: atom_id res chain seq x y z
N MET A 1 -81.49 23.67 24.47
CA MET A 1 -80.89 22.32 24.53
C MET A 1 -79.65 22.36 23.66
N SER A 2 -78.47 22.18 24.25
CA SER A 2 -77.18 22.30 23.56
C SER A 2 -76.92 21.01 22.77
N GLU A 3 -77.01 21.06 21.44
CA GLU A 3 -76.56 19.96 20.58
C GLU A 3 -75.08 20.13 20.29
N LYS A 4 -74.27 19.29 20.95
CA LYS A 4 -72.85 19.12 20.64
C LYS A 4 -72.73 18.54 19.22
N HIS A 5 -72.37 19.38 18.25
CA HIS A 5 -71.79 18.89 17.01
C HIS A 5 -70.41 18.29 17.34
N THR A 6 -70.36 16.98 17.53
CA THR A 6 -69.11 16.23 17.49
C THR A 6 -68.62 16.28 16.05
N HIS A 7 -67.67 17.17 15.75
CA HIS A 7 -66.91 17.15 14.50
C HIS A 7 -66.16 15.82 14.42
N ASN A 8 -66.77 14.85 13.74
CA ASN A 8 -66.10 13.60 13.42
C ASN A 8 -65.41 13.82 12.06
N SER A 9 -64.14 14.26 12.09
CA SER A 9 -63.37 14.69 10.90
C SER A 9 -63.16 13.62 9.82
N PHE A 10 -63.70 12.42 10.00
CA PHE A 10 -63.52 11.25 9.12
C PHE A 10 -64.80 10.77 8.43
N TYR A 11 -65.96 11.43 8.60
CA TYR A 11 -67.26 10.89 8.17
C TYR A 11 -67.43 10.73 6.64
N ASN A 12 -66.57 11.36 5.81
CA ASN A 12 -66.69 11.33 4.35
C ASN A 12 -65.41 10.86 3.62
N ILE A 13 -64.54 10.06 4.26
CA ILE A 13 -63.45 9.45 3.49
C ILE A 13 -64.04 8.34 2.61
N GLU A 14 -64.02 8.55 1.30
CA GLU A 14 -64.43 7.54 0.33
C GLU A 14 -63.60 6.26 0.52
N LYS A 15 -64.26 5.11 0.41
CA LYS A 15 -63.59 3.80 0.55
C LYS A 15 -62.39 3.65 -0.40
N SER A 16 -62.46 4.25 -1.59
CA SER A 16 -61.37 4.36 -2.57
C SER A 16 -60.15 5.06 -1.96
N ALA A 17 -60.33 6.24 -1.37
CA ALA A 17 -59.26 7.00 -0.73
C ALA A 17 -58.63 6.24 0.45
N LEU A 18 -59.44 5.56 1.25
CA LEU A 18 -58.94 4.71 2.34
C LEU A 18 -58.08 3.55 1.81
N ILE A 19 -58.53 2.86 0.74
CA ILE A 19 -57.76 1.78 0.10
C ILE A 19 -56.45 2.31 -0.48
N THR A 20 -56.43 3.48 -1.11
CA THR A 20 -55.21 4.11 -1.63
C THR A 20 -54.24 4.45 -0.50
N ILE A 21 -54.71 5.04 0.60
CA ILE A 21 -53.87 5.37 1.75
C ILE A 21 -53.27 4.09 2.35
N ILE A 22 -54.06 3.04 2.53
CA ILE A 22 -53.59 1.74 3.01
C ILE A 22 -52.56 1.14 2.04
N GLY A 23 -52.81 1.22 0.72
CA GLY A 23 -51.88 0.74 -0.31
C GLY A 23 -50.54 1.48 -0.29
N ILE A 24 -50.56 2.80 -0.13
CA ILE A 24 -49.36 3.63 0.03
C ILE A 24 -48.62 3.23 1.31
N ILE A 25 -49.31 3.11 2.44
CA ILE A 25 -48.70 2.70 3.71
C ILE A 25 -48.07 1.32 3.59
N LEU A 26 -48.75 0.34 2.98
CA LEU A 26 -48.20 -1.01 2.78
C LEU A 26 -47.00 -1.02 1.83
N LEU A 27 -47.04 -0.23 0.75
CA LEU A 27 -45.92 -0.13 -0.19
C LEU A 27 -44.69 0.51 0.46
N PHE A 28 -44.86 1.62 1.18
CA PHE A 28 -43.77 2.27 1.90
C PHE A 28 -43.26 1.43 3.08
N SER A 29 -44.16 0.81 3.85
CA SER A 29 -43.77 -0.07 4.95
C SER A 29 -43.06 -1.33 4.45
N GLY A 30 -43.50 -1.87 3.30
CA GLY A 30 -42.84 -2.98 2.62
C GLY A 30 -41.46 -2.57 2.10
N ALA A 31 -41.33 -1.41 1.47
CA ALA A 31 -40.04 -0.89 1.02
C ALA A 31 -39.08 -0.68 2.20
N VAL A 32 -39.53 -0.04 3.28
CA VAL A 32 -38.74 0.14 4.52
C VAL A 32 -38.41 -1.20 5.17
N GLY A 33 -39.34 -2.14 5.21
CA GLY A 33 -39.10 -3.48 5.73
C GLY A 33 -38.06 -4.23 4.91
N VAL A 34 -38.14 -4.17 3.58
CA VAL A 34 -37.14 -4.78 2.68
C VAL A 34 -35.78 -4.09 2.85
N THR A 35 -35.70 -2.77 2.92
CA THR A 35 -34.41 -2.07 3.07
C THR A 35 -33.76 -2.32 4.43
N LEU A 36 -34.54 -2.55 5.49
CA LEU A 36 -34.01 -2.82 6.82
C LEU A 36 -33.71 -4.30 7.06
N ILE A 37 -34.54 -5.22 6.53
CA ILE A 37 -34.46 -6.65 6.81
C ILE A 37 -33.68 -7.40 5.74
N ALA A 38 -33.85 -7.07 4.44
CA ALA A 38 -33.18 -7.80 3.37
C ALA A 38 -31.65 -7.82 3.52
N PRO A 39 -30.95 -6.76 3.97
CA PRO A 39 -29.51 -6.82 4.22
C PRO A 39 -29.10 -7.89 5.23
N SER A 40 -29.96 -8.21 6.21
CA SER A 40 -29.70 -9.28 7.19
C SER A 40 -29.96 -10.69 6.67
N LEU A 41 -30.63 -10.81 5.51
CA LEU A 41 -30.94 -12.08 4.84
C LEU A 41 -30.04 -12.35 3.62
N ILE A 42 -29.24 -11.37 3.22
CA ILE A 42 -28.23 -11.53 2.17
C ILE A 42 -27.04 -12.28 2.78
N ASP A 43 -26.47 -13.20 2.01
CA ASP A 43 -25.26 -13.92 2.40
C ASP A 43 -24.16 -12.91 2.79
N PRO A 44 -23.62 -12.96 4.03
CA PRO A 44 -22.58 -12.05 4.49
C PRO A 44 -21.39 -11.99 3.54
N THR A 45 -21.09 -13.06 2.80
CA THR A 45 -20.01 -13.11 1.81
C THR A 45 -20.19 -12.12 0.64
N TRP A 46 -21.39 -11.58 0.44
CA TRP A 46 -21.70 -10.59 -0.61
C TRP A 46 -21.55 -9.13 -0.14
N THR A 47 -21.61 -8.89 1.17
CA THR A 47 -21.64 -7.53 1.75
C THR A 47 -20.50 -7.29 2.73
N GLN A 48 -19.82 -8.34 3.15
CA GLN A 48 -18.68 -8.31 4.04
C GLN A 48 -17.52 -9.10 3.43
N PRO A 49 -16.29 -8.70 3.72
CA PRO A 49 -15.14 -9.52 3.41
C PRO A 49 -15.29 -10.88 4.09
N THR A 50 -15.08 -11.94 3.33
CA THR A 50 -15.10 -13.33 3.78
C THR A 50 -13.97 -13.64 4.77
N SER A 51 -12.99 -12.74 4.93
CA SER A 51 -11.97 -12.80 5.98
C SER A 51 -11.31 -11.44 6.26
N GLU A 52 -10.71 -11.29 7.45
CA GLU A 52 -9.81 -10.15 7.73
C GLU A 52 -8.56 -10.15 6.85
N TYR A 53 -8.12 -11.30 6.33
CA TYR A 53 -7.11 -11.36 5.27
C TYR A 53 -7.61 -10.64 4.01
N GLN A 54 -8.87 -10.86 3.64
CA GLN A 54 -9.49 -10.11 2.56
C GLN A 54 -9.54 -8.61 2.90
N VAL A 55 -9.86 -8.21 4.14
CA VAL A 55 -9.76 -6.81 4.61
C VAL A 55 -8.34 -6.26 4.44
N GLN A 56 -7.29 -7.00 4.84
CA GLN A 56 -5.89 -6.61 4.67
C GLN A 56 -5.45 -6.56 3.20
N VAL A 57 -5.97 -7.43 2.33
CA VAL A 57 -5.73 -7.36 0.88
C VAL A 57 -6.45 -6.12 0.28
N TYR A 58 -7.59 -5.73 0.84
CA TYR A 58 -8.34 -4.54 0.45
C TYR A 58 -7.71 -3.23 0.97
N GLU A 59 -7.20 -3.26 2.19
CA GLU A 59 -6.32 -2.27 2.81
C GLU A 59 -4.90 -2.55 2.32
N VAL A 60 -4.65 -2.32 1.02
CA VAL A 60 -3.34 -2.54 0.37
C VAL A 60 -2.21 -2.08 1.32
N ALA A 61 -1.35 -3.00 1.75
CA ALA A 61 -0.27 -2.79 2.73
C ALA A 61 -0.74 -2.28 4.12
N ASP A 62 0.15 -2.33 5.12
CA ASP A 62 -0.10 -1.75 6.44
C ASP A 62 -0.82 -0.39 6.32
N PRO A 63 -2.05 -0.24 6.85
CA PRO A 63 -2.80 1.02 6.73
C PRO A 63 -2.07 2.20 7.37
N HIS A 64 -1.05 1.93 8.18
CA HIS A 64 -0.15 2.87 8.83
C HIS A 64 1.22 2.97 8.12
N LEU A 65 1.29 2.67 6.82
CA LEU A 65 2.41 3.15 5.99
C LEU A 65 2.31 4.67 5.85
N TYR A 66 3.29 5.38 6.39
CA TYR A 66 3.41 6.83 6.33
C TYR A 66 4.28 7.27 5.16
N ILE A 67 3.78 8.23 4.39
CA ILE A 67 4.44 8.74 3.19
C ILE A 67 4.65 10.24 3.38
N SER A 68 5.89 10.70 3.19
CA SER A 68 6.19 12.12 3.13
C SER A 68 6.31 12.59 1.68
N GLY A 69 5.59 13.67 1.37
CA GLY A 69 5.75 14.43 0.12
C GLY A 69 6.95 15.39 0.15
N SER A 70 7.65 15.54 1.28
CA SER A 70 8.83 16.43 1.37
C SER A 70 10.05 15.75 0.78
N GLN A 71 10.55 16.26 -0.35
CA GLN A 71 11.71 15.69 -1.03
C GLN A 71 13.05 15.95 -0.34
N GLN A 72 13.87 14.90 -0.23
CA GLN A 72 15.32 15.03 -0.18
C GLN A 72 15.86 15.49 -1.56
N SER A 73 17.14 15.89 -1.63
CA SER A 73 17.84 15.99 -2.91
C SER A 73 17.72 14.66 -3.68
N GLY A 74 16.94 14.60 -4.76
CA GLY A 74 16.86 13.40 -5.60
C GLY A 74 15.48 13.02 -6.12
N GLY A 75 14.39 13.66 -5.71
CA GLY A 75 13.08 13.34 -6.30
C GLY A 75 12.24 12.31 -5.52
N GLU A 76 12.87 11.66 -4.55
CA GLU A 76 12.37 10.44 -3.89
C GLU A 76 11.50 10.74 -2.68
N LEU A 77 10.47 9.91 -2.50
CA LEU A 77 9.59 9.96 -1.33
C LEU A 77 10.24 9.25 -0.16
N GLN A 78 9.87 9.69 1.04
CA GLN A 78 10.23 8.98 2.26
C GLN A 78 9.04 8.17 2.72
N PHE A 79 9.31 6.90 3.03
CA PHE A 79 8.33 5.94 3.53
C PHE A 79 8.74 5.51 4.93
N VAL A 80 7.74 5.36 5.81
CA VAL A 80 7.90 4.81 7.15
C VAL A 80 6.73 3.87 7.44
N TYR A 81 7.02 2.61 7.77
CA TYR A 81 6.04 1.61 8.18
C TYR A 81 5.80 1.64 9.70
N HIS A 82 4.62 1.22 10.13
CA HIS A 82 4.32 1.04 11.54
C HIS A 82 4.02 -0.44 11.83
N LEU A 83 5.03 -1.12 12.36
CA LEU A 83 4.93 -2.54 12.67
C LEU A 83 4.21 -2.72 14.01
N LYS A 84 3.04 -3.36 13.97
CA LYS A 84 2.31 -3.71 15.18
C LYS A 84 2.79 -5.06 15.71
N GLN A 85 3.29 -5.05 16.94
CA GLN A 85 3.72 -6.26 17.64
C GLN A 85 2.61 -7.34 17.58
N GLY A 86 2.98 -8.54 17.12
CA GLY A 86 2.06 -9.68 17.00
C GLY A 86 1.16 -9.72 15.75
N LEU A 87 1.18 -8.68 14.88
CA LEU A 87 0.49 -8.70 13.58
C LEU A 87 1.44 -8.68 12.36
N SER A 88 2.73 -8.44 12.57
CA SER A 88 3.75 -8.42 11.51
C SER A 88 4.72 -9.58 11.68
N LEU A 89 5.14 -10.21 10.57
CA LEU A 89 6.30 -11.11 10.59
C LEU A 89 7.50 -10.40 9.98
N LEU A 90 8.61 -10.44 10.69
CA LEU A 90 9.85 -9.80 10.32
C LEU A 90 10.88 -10.85 9.97
N SER A 91 11.74 -10.54 9.00
CA SER A 91 12.93 -11.33 8.72
C SER A 91 14.18 -10.49 8.72
N PHE A 92 15.27 -11.17 9.04
CA PHE A 92 16.59 -10.61 9.13
C PHE A 92 17.53 -11.48 8.31
N GLN A 93 17.59 -11.26 7.00
CA GLN A 93 18.39 -12.07 6.09
C GLN A 93 19.66 -11.32 5.68
N GLU A 94 20.79 -11.99 5.82
CA GLU A 94 22.06 -11.49 5.31
C GLU A 94 22.14 -11.57 3.79
N SER A 95 22.92 -10.68 3.19
CA SER A 95 23.27 -10.72 1.78
C SER A 95 24.79 -10.73 1.59
N THR A 96 25.25 -10.80 0.35
CA THR A 96 26.68 -10.69 0.01
C THR A 96 27.31 -9.37 0.45
N THR A 97 26.52 -8.32 0.63
CA THR A 97 26.98 -6.97 1.00
C THR A 97 26.44 -6.47 2.34
N VAL A 98 25.42 -7.13 2.90
CA VAL A 98 24.78 -6.76 4.18
C VAL A 98 24.98 -7.88 5.19
N LYS A 99 25.55 -7.52 6.36
CA LYS A 99 25.79 -8.42 7.48
C LYS A 99 25.12 -7.92 8.74
N ILE A 100 24.61 -8.84 9.55
CA ILE A 100 23.82 -8.52 10.73
C ILE A 100 24.59 -8.95 11.99
N ILE A 101 24.97 -7.96 12.78
CA ILE A 101 25.55 -8.12 14.10
C ILE A 101 24.41 -8.24 15.09
N ALA A 102 24.36 -9.31 15.88
CA ALA A 102 23.32 -9.53 16.86
C ALA A 102 23.94 -9.94 18.20
N PRO A 103 23.39 -9.44 19.33
CA PRO A 103 23.67 -10.01 20.64
C PRO A 103 23.41 -11.53 20.67
N PRO A 104 24.07 -12.30 21.56
CA PRO A 104 23.93 -13.75 21.64
C PRO A 104 22.47 -14.23 21.69
N GLU A 105 21.61 -13.48 22.40
CA GLU A 105 20.19 -13.75 22.57
C GLU A 105 19.36 -13.50 21.31
N LEU A 106 19.77 -12.58 20.41
CA LEU A 106 19.03 -12.27 19.18
C LEU A 106 19.58 -12.98 17.94
N LYS A 107 20.76 -13.59 18.03
CA LYS A 107 21.44 -14.24 16.90
C LYS A 107 20.59 -15.31 16.19
N HIS A 108 19.70 -15.98 16.91
CA HIS A 108 18.84 -17.01 16.34
C HIS A 108 17.76 -16.48 15.39
N PHE A 109 17.48 -15.16 15.38
CA PHE A 109 16.56 -14.51 14.44
C PHE A 109 17.19 -14.19 13.08
N VAL A 110 18.52 -14.25 12.97
CA VAL A 110 19.25 -13.94 11.74
C VAL A 110 19.28 -15.17 10.83
N THR A 111 18.92 -14.98 9.57
CA THR A 111 19.05 -15.96 8.48
C THR A 111 20.34 -15.66 7.71
N ALA A 112 21.28 -16.61 7.70
CA ALA A 112 22.51 -16.47 6.92
C ALA A 112 22.23 -16.56 5.41
N ILE A 113 23.17 -16.10 4.57
CA ILE A 113 23.03 -16.03 3.09
C ILE A 113 22.55 -17.36 2.49
N ASP A 114 23.14 -18.48 2.92
CA ASP A 114 22.87 -19.82 2.37
C ASP A 114 21.91 -20.64 3.25
N GLU A 115 21.27 -20.02 4.24
CA GLU A 115 20.38 -20.70 5.17
C GLU A 115 18.95 -20.76 4.64
N ASN A 116 18.42 -21.98 4.51
CA ASN A 116 17.04 -22.26 4.13
C ASN A 116 16.50 -23.34 5.08
N PRO A 117 15.31 -23.14 5.72
CA PRO A 117 14.30 -22.11 5.48
C PRO A 117 14.57 -20.74 6.12
N LEU A 118 13.95 -19.69 5.56
CA LEU A 118 14.00 -18.32 6.08
C LEU A 118 13.41 -18.25 7.49
N LYS A 119 14.08 -17.56 8.41
CA LYS A 119 13.60 -17.39 9.78
C LYS A 119 12.75 -16.14 9.89
N LEU A 120 11.54 -16.32 10.44
CA LEU A 120 10.58 -15.25 10.70
C LEU A 120 10.34 -15.10 12.20
N THR A 121 10.11 -13.88 12.63
CA THR A 121 9.76 -13.55 14.03
C THR A 121 8.58 -12.59 14.09
N SER A 122 7.74 -12.77 15.11
CA SER A 122 6.68 -11.82 15.46
C SER A 122 7.11 -10.83 16.55
N LYS A 123 8.32 -10.99 17.10
CA LYS A 123 8.94 -10.03 18.02
C LYS A 123 9.36 -8.79 17.23
N LEU A 124 9.11 -7.64 17.84
CA LEU A 124 9.49 -6.36 17.27
C LEU A 124 11.00 -6.16 17.42
N LEU A 125 11.74 -6.54 16.39
CA LEU A 125 13.18 -6.38 16.26
C LEU A 125 13.50 -5.50 15.07
N LEU A 126 14.65 -4.83 15.08
CA LEU A 126 15.03 -3.87 14.04
C LEU A 126 16.54 -3.85 13.81
N LEU A 127 16.91 -3.32 12.65
CA LEU A 127 18.29 -3.05 12.28
C LEU A 127 18.63 -1.58 12.45
N ARG A 128 19.77 -1.29 13.08
CA ARG A 128 20.32 0.08 13.18
C ARG A 128 21.82 0.12 12.88
N ALA A 129 22.38 1.32 12.82
CA ALA A 129 23.83 1.49 12.80
C ALA A 129 24.42 0.97 14.13
N PRO A 130 25.51 0.16 14.10
CA PRO A 130 26.10 -0.39 15.31
C PRO A 130 26.51 0.70 16.30
N LYS A 131 26.10 0.55 17.57
CA LYS A 131 26.45 1.49 18.65
C LYS A 131 27.57 0.97 19.54
N GLU A 132 28.37 1.90 20.06
CA GLU A 132 29.25 1.64 21.18
C GLU A 132 28.42 1.38 22.43
N SER A 133 28.86 0.42 23.24
CA SER A 133 28.20 0.17 24.51
C SER A 133 28.53 1.29 25.52
N SER A 134 27.51 1.74 26.26
CA SER A 134 27.70 2.72 27.34
C SER A 134 28.17 2.07 28.65
N HIS A 135 28.13 0.74 28.76
CA HIS A 135 28.43 -0.01 29.97
C HIS A 135 29.37 -1.19 29.70
N HIS A 136 30.39 -1.39 30.54
CA HIS A 136 31.42 -2.42 30.33
C HIS A 136 30.91 -3.88 30.23
N ASN A 137 29.68 -4.17 30.65
CA ASN A 137 29.08 -5.52 30.62
C ASN A 137 28.02 -5.69 29.52
N GLU A 138 27.77 -4.68 28.70
CA GLU A 138 26.80 -4.73 27.61
C GLU A 138 27.48 -5.10 26.29
N PHE A 139 26.69 -5.66 25.37
CA PHE A 139 27.17 -6.05 24.05
C PHE A 139 27.59 -4.82 23.24
N ASP A 140 28.87 -4.74 22.85
CA ASP A 140 29.40 -3.66 22.02
C ASP A 140 29.31 -4.02 20.53
N ALA A 141 28.21 -3.61 19.91
CA ALA A 141 27.95 -3.87 18.51
C ALA A 141 28.97 -3.17 17.58
N TYR A 142 29.49 -2.00 17.97
CA TYR A 142 30.48 -1.27 17.18
C TYR A 142 31.79 -2.04 17.09
N GLN A 143 32.32 -2.53 18.21
CA GLN A 143 33.57 -3.31 18.22
C GLN A 143 33.43 -4.63 17.45
N GLU A 144 32.29 -5.32 17.58
CA GLU A 144 32.03 -6.53 16.79
C GLU A 144 31.89 -6.25 15.30
N ALA A 145 31.28 -5.12 14.92
CA ALA A 145 31.21 -4.69 13.52
C ALA A 145 32.60 -4.40 12.94
N VAL A 146 33.49 -3.73 13.69
CA VAL A 146 34.88 -3.48 13.25
C VAL A 146 35.63 -4.79 13.02
N LYS A 147 35.59 -5.72 13.97
CA LYS A 147 36.21 -7.05 13.84
C LYS A 147 35.66 -7.82 12.65
N MET A 148 34.34 -7.78 12.44
CA MET A 148 33.71 -8.45 11.31
C MET A 148 34.13 -7.84 9.97
N ARG A 149 34.22 -6.51 9.88
CA ARG A 149 34.70 -5.82 8.67
C ARG A 149 36.12 -6.24 8.32
N GLU A 150 37.02 -6.25 9.29
CA GLU A 150 38.42 -6.68 9.09
C GLU A 150 38.49 -8.13 8.61
N LYS A 151 37.70 -9.02 9.23
CA LYS A 151 37.60 -10.42 8.83
C LYS A 151 37.13 -10.58 7.38
N LEU A 152 36.03 -9.93 7.00
CA LEU A 152 35.46 -10.02 5.65
C LEU A 152 36.41 -9.45 4.59
N GLN A 153 37.08 -8.34 4.90
CA GLN A 153 38.08 -7.77 3.99
C GLN A 153 39.26 -8.74 3.80
N LYS A 154 39.71 -9.40 4.86
CA LYS A 154 40.79 -10.39 4.77
C LYS A 154 40.38 -11.62 3.94
N GLU A 155 39.18 -12.17 4.17
CA GLU A 155 38.64 -13.28 3.37
C GLU A 155 38.52 -12.92 1.88
N TRP A 156 38.14 -11.68 1.58
CA TRP A 156 38.10 -11.18 0.21
C TRP A 156 39.50 -11.03 -0.40
N GLU A 157 40.49 -10.52 0.35
CA GLU A 157 41.88 -10.42 -0.11
C GLU A 157 42.47 -11.79 -0.44
N GLU A 158 42.23 -12.78 0.42
CA GLU A 158 42.67 -14.17 0.22
C GLU A 158 42.04 -14.79 -1.04
N SER A 159 40.79 -14.44 -1.32
CA SER A 159 40.06 -14.90 -2.52
C SER A 159 40.45 -14.14 -3.80
N ASN A 160 41.14 -13.00 -3.69
CA ASN A 160 41.51 -12.14 -4.83
C ASN A 160 42.99 -11.74 -4.79
N PRO A 161 43.95 -12.69 -4.87
CA PRO A 161 45.37 -12.41 -4.65
C PRO A 161 46.00 -11.36 -5.59
N GLY A 162 45.42 -11.12 -6.76
CA GLY A 162 45.87 -10.12 -7.76
C GLY A 162 45.17 -8.75 -7.67
N TRP A 163 44.44 -8.47 -6.59
CA TRP A 163 43.58 -7.29 -6.50
C TRP A 163 44.34 -5.96 -6.60
N LYS A 164 45.59 -5.93 -6.11
CA LYS A 164 46.46 -4.75 -6.16
C LYS A 164 46.95 -4.44 -7.56
N GLU A 165 47.35 -5.47 -8.34
CA GLU A 165 47.77 -5.29 -9.73
C GLU A 165 46.59 -4.91 -10.64
N GLN A 166 45.38 -5.33 -10.28
CA GLN A 166 44.15 -5.04 -11.03
C GLN A 166 43.49 -3.71 -10.63
N THR A 167 44.08 -2.94 -9.71
CA THR A 167 43.50 -1.68 -9.21
C THR A 167 42.10 -1.84 -8.60
N LEU A 168 41.78 -3.03 -8.09
CA LEU A 168 40.48 -3.27 -7.47
C LEU A 168 40.43 -2.60 -6.10
N SER A 169 39.31 -1.96 -5.77
CA SER A 169 39.06 -1.45 -4.42
C SER A 169 38.48 -2.55 -3.54
N LYS A 170 38.84 -2.53 -2.25
CA LYS A 170 38.23 -3.45 -1.28
C LYS A 170 36.73 -3.25 -1.24
N PRO A 171 35.94 -4.33 -1.16
CA PRO A 171 34.50 -4.21 -0.98
C PRO A 171 34.21 -3.57 0.37
N ASP A 172 33.22 -2.69 0.38
CA ASP A 172 32.62 -2.21 1.62
C ASP A 172 31.43 -3.09 1.98
N PHE A 173 31.23 -3.31 3.28
CA PHE A 173 30.16 -4.13 3.82
C PHE A 173 29.27 -3.27 4.72
N THR A 174 27.96 -3.35 4.47
CA THR A 174 26.96 -2.72 5.32
C THR A 174 26.74 -3.62 6.54
N LEU A 175 27.22 -3.17 7.69
CA LEU A 175 27.08 -3.86 8.97
C LEU A 175 25.95 -3.20 9.76
N LEU A 176 24.96 -3.99 10.16
CA LEU A 176 23.79 -3.51 10.90
C LEU A 176 23.67 -4.27 12.21
N GLU A 177 23.31 -3.57 13.28
CA GLU A 177 23.02 -4.17 14.58
C GLU A 177 21.54 -4.54 14.67
N LEU A 178 21.25 -5.80 14.97
CA LEU A 178 19.93 -6.27 15.36
C LEU A 178 19.69 -5.99 16.85
N TYR A 179 18.61 -5.28 17.16
CA TYR A 179 18.23 -4.94 18.52
C TYR A 179 16.72 -5.10 18.73
N ALA A 180 16.31 -5.22 19.99
CA ALA A 180 14.90 -5.18 20.38
C ALA A 180 14.46 -3.71 20.50
N ALA A 181 13.39 -3.34 19.81
CA ALA A 181 12.87 -1.97 19.85
C ALA A 181 12.15 -1.72 21.20
N ASP A 182 12.43 -0.60 21.85
CA ASP A 182 11.95 -0.35 23.22
C ASP A 182 10.57 0.33 23.31
N GLU A 183 9.93 0.82 22.22
CA GLU A 183 8.57 1.42 22.22
C GLU A 183 7.85 1.36 20.84
N GLN A 184 6.71 2.07 20.69
CA GLN A 184 5.92 2.28 19.44
C GLN A 184 6.66 3.15 18.40
N GLU A 185 7.91 2.81 18.14
CA GLU A 185 8.76 3.52 17.20
C GLU A 185 8.23 3.33 15.75
N ALA A 186 8.65 4.21 14.84
CA ALA A 186 8.30 4.12 13.43
C ALA A 186 9.48 3.58 12.63
N PHE A 187 9.22 2.70 11.65
CA PHE A 187 10.24 1.79 11.13
C PHE A 187 10.36 1.81 9.61
N ALA A 188 11.59 1.62 9.16
CA ALA A 188 12.08 1.30 7.82
C ALA A 188 11.80 2.35 6.71
N LEU A 189 12.88 2.71 6.00
CA LEU A 189 12.85 3.29 4.66
C LEU A 189 13.16 2.15 3.67
N ALA A 190 12.12 1.53 3.12
CA ALA A 190 12.27 0.69 1.93
C ALA A 190 12.03 1.55 0.68
N PRO A 191 12.71 1.29 -0.46
CA PRO A 191 12.21 1.79 -1.74
C PRO A 191 10.80 1.22 -1.94
N PRO A 192 9.86 2.00 -2.50
CA PRO A 192 8.53 1.50 -2.83
C PRO A 192 8.69 0.51 -3.98
N ASP A 193 9.01 -0.75 -3.69
CA ASP A 193 8.98 -1.76 -4.72
C ASP A 193 7.51 -1.98 -5.10
N THR A 194 7.30 -2.05 -6.41
CA THR A 194 5.99 -1.88 -7.01
C THR A 194 4.97 -2.87 -6.45
N LEU A 195 4.00 -2.36 -5.69
CA LEU A 195 2.64 -2.90 -5.53
C LEU A 195 2.49 -4.30 -4.89
N LEU A 196 3.60 -5.04 -4.73
CA LEU A 196 3.67 -6.46 -4.43
C LEU A 196 4.74 -6.74 -3.36
N GLU A 197 4.84 -5.89 -2.35
CA GLU A 197 5.71 -6.16 -1.22
C GLU A 197 5.20 -7.39 -0.44
N ASN A 198 5.80 -8.52 -0.83
CA ASN A 198 6.13 -9.68 -0.04
C ASN A 198 5.05 -10.75 0.17
N TRP A 199 5.13 -11.75 -0.71
CA TRP A 199 4.51 -13.05 -0.56
C TRP A 199 5.63 -14.05 -0.28
N ILE A 200 5.64 -14.68 0.90
CA ILE A 200 6.43 -15.90 1.10
C ILE A 200 5.42 -17.03 1.23
N ASP A 201 5.25 -17.77 0.15
CA ASP A 201 4.32 -18.90 0.12
C ASP A 201 5.04 -20.25 0.29
N SER A 202 6.38 -20.26 0.34
CA SER A 202 7.18 -21.46 0.55
C SER A 202 8.53 -21.17 1.22
N ASP A 203 8.98 -22.09 2.08
CA ASP A 203 10.32 -22.15 2.70
C ASP A 203 10.63 -21.14 3.83
N TYR A 204 9.75 -21.04 4.83
CA TYR A 204 10.01 -20.27 6.05
C TYR A 204 9.71 -21.06 7.34
N LYS A 205 10.32 -20.62 8.46
CA LYS A 205 10.04 -21.08 9.82
C LYS A 205 9.74 -19.87 10.73
N ILE A 206 8.61 -19.92 11.42
CA ILE A 206 8.26 -18.94 12.47
C ILE A 206 8.95 -19.36 13.77
N LEU A 207 9.77 -18.47 14.34
CA LEU A 207 10.56 -18.75 15.54
C LEU A 207 9.80 -18.49 16.85
N ASP A 208 8.82 -17.59 16.83
CA ASP A 208 8.01 -17.25 18.00
C ASP A 208 6.57 -17.74 17.79
N GLU A 209 6.26 -18.93 18.32
CA GLU A 209 5.00 -19.65 18.11
C GLU A 209 3.78 -19.06 18.86
N THR A 210 3.94 -17.95 19.59
CA THR A 210 3.00 -17.54 20.64
C THR A 210 1.87 -16.55 20.28
N PRO A 211 1.81 -15.82 19.15
CA PRO A 211 0.59 -15.07 18.86
C PRO A 211 -0.44 -15.99 18.20
N SER A 212 -0.99 -16.92 18.98
CA SER A 212 -2.21 -17.64 18.66
C SER A 212 -3.40 -16.79 19.13
N GLN A 213 -4.09 -16.15 18.21
CA GLN A 213 -5.42 -15.60 18.49
C GLN A 213 -6.47 -16.69 18.21
N PRO A 214 -7.50 -16.87 19.05
CA PRO A 214 -8.45 -17.99 18.94
C PRO A 214 -9.19 -18.11 17.59
N TRP A 215 -9.23 -17.02 16.83
CA TRP A 215 -9.96 -16.89 15.56
C TRP A 215 -9.04 -16.86 14.34
N HIS A 216 -7.71 -16.89 14.54
CA HIS A 216 -6.71 -16.78 13.47
C HIS A 216 -6.08 -18.16 13.24
N SER A 217 -6.58 -18.90 12.27
CA SER A 217 -5.98 -20.17 11.83
C SER A 217 -4.88 -19.98 10.78
N HIS A 218 -4.71 -18.76 10.25
CA HIS A 218 -3.64 -18.38 9.34
C HIS A 218 -3.15 -16.97 9.66
N SER A 219 -1.83 -16.77 9.60
CA SER A 219 -1.24 -15.44 9.68
C SER A 219 -1.57 -14.70 8.37
N GLY A 220 -2.37 -13.64 8.43
CA GLY A 220 -2.35 -12.61 7.39
C GLY A 220 -1.03 -11.87 7.53
N VAL A 221 -0.01 -12.32 6.80
CA VAL A 221 1.37 -11.90 7.02
C VAL A 221 1.69 -10.68 6.16
N ILE A 222 1.90 -9.55 6.80
CA ILE A 222 2.78 -8.52 6.24
C ILE A 222 4.20 -8.94 6.59
N TYR A 223 4.96 -9.33 5.57
CA TYR A 223 6.36 -9.64 5.71
C TYR A 223 7.18 -8.38 5.46
N VAL A 224 8.05 -8.06 6.41
CA VAL A 224 9.01 -6.97 6.25
C VAL A 224 10.41 -7.53 6.35
N HIS A 225 11.14 -7.41 5.24
CA HIS A 225 12.52 -7.83 5.13
C HIS A 225 13.46 -6.76 5.66
N ASN A 226 14.31 -7.13 6.60
CA ASN A 226 15.35 -6.28 7.16
C ASN A 226 14.83 -4.89 7.60
N PRO A 227 13.77 -4.81 8.44
CA PRO A 227 13.26 -3.53 8.90
C PRO A 227 14.35 -2.76 9.63
N ARG A 228 14.52 -1.49 9.26
CA ARG A 228 15.55 -0.60 9.83
C ARG A 228 14.92 0.46 10.72
N GLU A 229 15.59 0.88 11.77
CA GLU A 229 15.16 2.06 12.54
C GLU A 229 15.12 3.29 11.62
N TYR A 230 13.99 4.02 11.60
CA TYR A 230 13.91 5.27 10.85
C TYR A 230 14.35 6.43 11.73
N ARG A 231 15.33 7.19 11.25
CA ARG A 231 15.94 8.31 11.95
C ARG A 231 15.97 9.55 11.08
N ILE A 232 15.87 10.70 11.71
CA ILE A 232 15.79 11.98 11.03
C ILE A 232 16.81 12.97 11.56
N SER A 233 17.25 13.89 10.70
CA SER A 233 17.97 15.08 11.12
C SER A 233 17.38 16.33 10.48
N PHE A 234 17.41 17.43 11.22
CA PHE A 234 17.04 18.73 10.70
C PHE A 234 18.16 19.26 9.80
N PHE A 235 17.81 19.80 8.64
CA PHE A 235 18.75 20.45 7.75
C PHE A 235 18.28 21.87 7.40
N LYS A 236 19.27 22.75 7.21
CA LYS A 236 19.08 24.09 6.67
C LYS A 236 20.01 24.26 5.48
N PHE A 237 19.45 24.49 4.30
CA PHE A 237 20.19 24.70 3.07
C PHE A 237 19.65 25.93 2.33
N ALA A 238 20.50 26.95 2.15
CA ALA A 238 20.10 28.25 1.64
C ALA A 238 18.90 28.82 2.44
N ASN A 239 17.77 29.08 1.78
CA ASN A 239 16.53 29.56 2.39
C ASN A 239 15.53 28.44 2.69
N SER A 240 15.95 27.18 2.57
CA SER A 240 15.09 26.01 2.82
C SER A 240 15.50 25.33 4.11
N GLU A 241 14.49 24.97 4.90
CA GLU A 241 14.63 24.26 6.17
C GLU A 241 13.73 23.04 6.11
N GLY A 242 14.15 21.93 6.71
CA GLY A 242 13.33 20.71 6.70
C GLY A 242 13.97 19.54 7.43
N TRP A 243 13.27 18.42 7.42
CA TRP A 243 13.75 17.16 7.99
C TRP A 243 14.10 16.19 6.86
N LYS A 244 15.11 15.36 7.10
CA LYS A 244 15.52 14.31 6.18
C LYS A 244 15.83 13.04 6.94
N TYR A 245 15.72 11.90 6.26
CA TYR A 245 16.28 10.66 6.76
C TYR A 245 17.79 10.82 7.00
N ASP A 246 18.23 10.35 8.16
CA ASP A 246 19.63 10.35 8.56
C ASP A 246 19.90 9.16 9.48
N PRO A 247 20.66 8.14 9.04
CA PRO A 247 20.99 6.98 9.86
C PRO A 247 21.69 7.33 11.18
N SER A 248 22.34 8.50 11.25
CA SER A 248 23.02 9.01 12.43
C SER A 248 22.18 10.04 13.19
N GLY A 249 20.97 10.31 12.73
CA GLY A 249 20.04 11.29 13.29
C GLY A 249 19.32 10.83 14.55
N GLU A 250 18.32 11.61 14.91
CA GLU A 250 17.42 11.38 16.05
C GLU A 250 16.35 10.34 15.70
N LYS A 251 15.98 9.53 16.69
CA LYS A 251 14.88 8.58 16.55
C LYS A 251 13.53 9.30 16.59
N ILE A 252 12.56 8.76 15.89
CA ILE A 252 11.17 9.19 16.03
C ILE A 252 10.63 8.59 17.33
N ALA A 253 10.05 9.44 18.18
CA ALA A 253 9.49 9.00 19.47
C ALA A 253 8.27 8.09 19.29
N ASP A 254 7.33 8.46 18.41
CA ASP A 254 6.09 7.72 18.18
C ASP A 254 5.44 8.09 16.82
N LEU A 255 4.33 7.44 16.48
CA LEU A 255 3.57 7.75 15.25
C LEU A 255 2.98 9.15 15.23
N SER A 256 2.62 9.73 16.38
CA SER A 256 2.05 11.07 16.41
C SER A 256 3.09 12.13 16.02
N ALA A 257 4.36 11.90 16.33
CA ALA A 257 5.47 12.73 15.90
C ALA A 257 5.60 12.76 14.37
N LEU A 258 5.42 11.62 13.69
CA LEU A 258 5.41 11.53 12.22
C LEU A 258 4.33 12.41 11.59
N GLU A 259 3.11 12.35 12.13
CA GLU A 259 1.96 13.12 11.63
C GLU A 259 2.04 14.62 11.93
N SER A 260 2.99 15.03 12.78
CA SER A 260 3.17 16.44 13.14
C SER A 260 3.38 17.31 11.89
N HIS A 261 2.91 18.55 11.93
CA HIS A 261 3.13 19.51 10.84
C HIS A 261 4.63 19.69 10.50
N ALA A 262 5.52 19.45 11.46
CA ALA A 262 6.96 19.57 11.26
C ALA A 262 7.53 18.45 10.36
N LEU A 263 7.08 17.20 10.54
CA LEU A 263 7.55 16.06 9.74
C LEU A 263 6.67 15.81 8.50
N GLY A 264 5.39 16.17 8.57
CA GLY A 264 4.50 16.24 7.41
C GLY A 264 4.15 14.89 6.78
N PHE A 265 4.34 13.79 7.48
CA PHE A 265 3.96 12.47 6.98
C PHE A 265 2.44 12.31 7.02
N ARG A 266 1.91 11.56 6.05
CA ARG A 266 0.51 11.16 6.00
C ARG A 266 0.42 9.66 5.83
N SER A 267 -0.48 9.01 6.56
CA SER A 267 -0.74 7.59 6.34
C SER A 267 -1.27 7.35 4.93
N ARG A 268 -0.96 6.19 4.37
CA ARG A 268 -1.44 5.75 3.06
C ARG A 268 -2.96 5.71 3.02
N LYS A 269 -3.59 5.25 4.11
CA LYS A 269 -5.04 5.28 4.27
C LYS A 269 -5.61 6.69 4.10
N GLU A 270 -4.99 7.68 4.74
CA GLU A 270 -5.41 9.07 4.60
C GLU A 270 -5.17 9.58 3.18
N LEU A 271 -4.03 9.25 2.56
CA LEU A 271 -3.74 9.62 1.17
C LEU A 271 -4.73 9.00 0.18
N ILE A 272 -5.13 7.74 0.35
CA ILE A 272 -6.15 7.09 -0.49
C ILE A 272 -7.48 7.84 -0.36
N ARG A 273 -7.91 8.15 0.86
CA ARG A 273 -9.16 8.89 1.11
C ARG A 273 -9.11 10.31 0.52
N GLN A 274 -8.00 11.00 0.68
CA GLN A 274 -7.78 12.31 0.06
C GLN A 274 -7.74 12.20 -1.46
N GLY A 275 -7.15 11.14 -2.01
CA GLY A 275 -7.08 10.88 -3.44
C GLY A 275 -8.44 10.59 -4.06
N GLU A 276 -9.31 9.87 -3.34
CA GLU A 276 -10.71 9.68 -3.70
C GLU A 276 -11.45 11.03 -3.80
N HIS A 277 -11.26 11.90 -2.82
CA HIS A 277 -11.81 13.26 -2.85
C HIS A 277 -11.22 14.10 -3.98
N LEU A 278 -9.90 14.06 -4.19
CA LEU A 278 -9.23 14.75 -5.29
C LEU A 278 -9.79 14.29 -6.64
N TYR A 279 -9.93 12.98 -6.86
CA TYR A 279 -10.52 12.41 -8.06
C TYR A 279 -11.93 12.95 -8.34
N ALA A 280 -12.74 13.14 -7.28
CA ALA A 280 -14.07 13.71 -7.37
C ALA A 280 -14.06 15.20 -7.74
N ILE A 281 -13.30 16.02 -7.00
CA ILE A 281 -13.31 17.49 -7.17
C ILE A 281 -12.59 17.95 -8.43
N GLU A 282 -11.58 17.19 -8.89
CA GLU A 282 -10.86 17.44 -10.14
C GLU A 282 -11.68 16.97 -11.36
N GLY A 283 -12.82 16.31 -11.13
CA GLY A 283 -13.75 15.90 -12.17
C GLY A 283 -13.23 14.75 -13.04
N CYS A 284 -12.27 13.95 -12.56
CA CYS A 284 -11.68 12.85 -13.32
C CYS A 284 -12.75 11.84 -13.79
N TRP A 285 -13.76 11.61 -12.96
CA TRP A 285 -14.90 10.71 -13.23
C TRP A 285 -15.80 11.14 -14.40
N TYR A 286 -15.73 12.40 -14.84
CA TYR A 286 -16.45 12.83 -16.06
C TYR A 286 -15.83 12.27 -17.34
N CYS A 287 -14.54 11.94 -17.30
CA CYS A 287 -13.77 11.47 -18.44
C CYS A 287 -13.41 9.99 -18.35
N HIS A 288 -13.30 9.45 -17.13
CA HIS A 288 -12.83 8.10 -16.85
C HIS A 288 -13.86 7.30 -16.07
N THR A 289 -14.19 6.12 -16.59
CA THR A 289 -14.96 5.10 -15.87
C THR A 289 -14.06 4.29 -14.95
N ASP A 290 -14.64 3.73 -13.90
CA ASP A 290 -13.99 2.82 -12.96
C ASP A 290 -14.62 1.43 -13.03
N GLN A 291 -14.95 0.94 -14.24
CA GLN A 291 -15.67 -0.33 -14.41
C GLN A 291 -15.28 -1.06 -15.70
N THR A 292 -14.51 -2.15 -15.58
CA THR A 292 -14.30 -3.09 -16.69
C THR A 292 -15.54 -3.98 -16.85
N ARG A 293 -16.16 -3.98 -18.03
CA ARG A 293 -17.36 -4.77 -18.33
C ARG A 293 -16.99 -6.20 -18.73
N THR A 294 -18.01 -7.07 -18.81
CA THR A 294 -17.89 -8.48 -19.22
C THR A 294 -17.67 -8.69 -20.72
N LEU A 295 -17.59 -7.62 -21.52
CA LEU A 295 -17.35 -7.71 -22.96
C LEU A 295 -15.89 -8.11 -23.23
N VAL A 296 -15.68 -9.05 -24.15
CA VAL A 296 -14.34 -9.53 -24.56
C VAL A 296 -13.43 -8.35 -24.95
N GLN A 297 -13.96 -7.36 -25.66
CA GLN A 297 -13.17 -6.20 -26.08
C GLN A 297 -12.77 -5.32 -24.90
N ASP A 298 -13.61 -5.24 -23.85
CA ASP A 298 -13.36 -4.41 -22.67
C ASP A 298 -12.32 -5.06 -21.75
N VAL A 299 -12.42 -6.38 -21.55
CA VAL A 299 -11.42 -7.14 -20.79
C VAL A 299 -10.06 -7.12 -21.48
N VAL A 300 -10.01 -7.21 -22.82
CA VAL A 300 -8.74 -7.11 -23.56
C VAL A 300 -8.15 -5.70 -23.46
N LEU A 301 -8.97 -4.67 -23.66
CA LEU A 301 -8.49 -3.27 -23.61
C LEU A 301 -7.95 -2.88 -22.23
N ASN A 302 -8.59 -3.38 -21.16
CA ASN A 302 -8.24 -3.04 -19.77
C ASN A 302 -7.21 -4.00 -19.15
N GLY A 303 -6.83 -5.07 -19.87
CA GLY A 303 -5.79 -6.03 -19.48
C GLY A 303 -4.36 -5.47 -19.51
N SER A 304 -3.40 -6.33 -19.15
CA SER A 304 -1.97 -6.10 -19.41
C SER A 304 -1.58 -6.65 -20.78
N ASP A 305 -0.33 -6.43 -21.16
CA ASP A 305 0.26 -6.97 -22.38
C ASP A 305 0.22 -8.52 -22.42
N SER A 306 0.13 -9.17 -21.25
CA SER A 306 0.16 -10.64 -21.12
C SER A 306 -1.20 -11.26 -20.87
N TYR A 307 -2.12 -10.56 -20.19
CA TYR A 307 -3.39 -11.15 -19.73
C TYR A 307 -4.56 -10.16 -19.81
N PRO A 308 -5.76 -10.62 -20.23
CA PRO A 308 -6.96 -9.78 -20.20
C PRO A 308 -7.38 -9.46 -18.77
N ALA A 309 -8.00 -8.30 -18.58
CA ALA A 309 -8.49 -7.89 -17.28
C ALA A 309 -9.74 -8.67 -16.86
N PRO A 310 -9.88 -9.04 -15.58
CA PRO A 310 -11.12 -9.56 -15.07
C PRO A 310 -12.19 -8.46 -15.08
N PRO A 311 -13.46 -8.81 -15.41
CA PRO A 311 -14.58 -7.89 -15.25
C PRO A 311 -14.65 -7.36 -13.81
N SER A 312 -15.06 -6.10 -13.66
CA SER A 312 -15.25 -5.49 -12.35
C SER A 312 -16.39 -6.17 -11.59
N SER A 313 -16.18 -6.43 -10.31
CA SER A 313 -17.16 -7.02 -9.41
C SER A 313 -17.57 -6.06 -8.29
N ALA A 314 -18.76 -6.24 -7.72
CA ALA A 314 -19.33 -5.37 -6.69
C ALA A 314 -18.46 -5.28 -5.42
N ASN A 315 -17.78 -6.38 -5.07
CA ASN A 315 -16.86 -6.46 -3.93
C ASN A 315 -15.67 -5.49 -4.04
N GLU A 316 -15.32 -5.03 -5.24
CA GLU A 316 -14.21 -4.08 -5.43
C GLU A 316 -14.54 -2.65 -4.96
N TYR A 317 -15.83 -2.35 -4.79
CA TYR A 317 -16.33 -1.02 -4.45
C TYR A 317 -16.74 -0.86 -2.98
N ILE A 318 -16.74 -1.93 -2.18
CA ILE A 318 -17.30 -1.93 -0.81
C ILE A 318 -16.61 -0.96 0.16
N TYR A 319 -15.36 -0.58 -0.14
CA TYR A 319 -14.56 0.37 0.64
C TYR A 319 -14.41 1.74 0.00
N GLN A 320 -15.06 1.97 -1.14
CA GLN A 320 -15.13 3.31 -1.71
C GLN A 320 -16.25 4.05 -0.99
N HIS A 321 -15.96 5.26 -0.50
CA HIS A 321 -17.01 6.11 0.07
C HIS A 321 -17.95 6.59 -1.02
N ILE A 322 -17.41 6.83 -2.22
CA ILE A 322 -18.14 7.20 -3.42
C ILE A 322 -17.69 6.28 -4.55
N THR A 323 -18.64 5.64 -5.22
CA THR A 323 -18.35 4.77 -6.37
C THR A 323 -18.37 5.58 -7.66
N PHE A 324 -17.38 5.34 -8.54
CA PHE A 324 -17.22 6.07 -9.81
C PHE A 324 -17.31 5.16 -11.04
N PRO A 325 -18.35 4.30 -11.19
CA PRO A 325 -18.44 3.42 -12.37
C PRO A 325 -18.40 4.21 -13.69
N GLY A 326 -18.87 5.46 -13.65
CA GLY A 326 -18.84 6.41 -14.76
C GLY A 326 -19.87 6.08 -15.82
N THR A 327 -20.23 7.09 -16.63
CA THR A 327 -21.24 6.96 -17.69
C THR A 327 -20.70 7.31 -19.07
N ARG A 328 -19.46 7.83 -19.12
CA ARG A 328 -18.79 8.29 -20.34
C ARG A 328 -17.30 7.99 -20.25
N ARG A 329 -16.70 7.62 -21.39
CA ARG A 329 -15.26 7.41 -21.56
C ARG A 329 -14.71 8.39 -22.61
N ILE A 330 -14.08 9.46 -22.14
CA ILE A 330 -13.22 10.33 -22.97
C ILE A 330 -11.78 9.82 -22.86
N GLY A 331 -11.35 9.51 -21.64
CA GLY A 331 -10.14 8.76 -21.37
C GLY A 331 -10.42 7.26 -21.15
N PRO A 332 -9.35 6.44 -21.02
CA PRO A 332 -9.49 5.02 -20.73
C PRO A 332 -10.17 4.73 -19.38
N ASP A 333 -10.67 3.50 -19.23
CA ASP A 333 -11.14 3.00 -17.94
C ASP A 333 -9.98 2.88 -16.93
N LEU A 334 -10.22 3.23 -15.67
CA LEU A 334 -9.23 3.24 -14.60
C LEU A 334 -9.36 2.09 -13.61
N SER A 335 -10.32 1.17 -13.77
CA SER A 335 -10.60 0.10 -12.80
C SER A 335 -9.44 -0.89 -12.63
N ARG A 336 -8.45 -0.84 -13.52
CA ARG A 336 -7.24 -1.68 -13.53
C ARG A 336 -5.94 -0.86 -13.59
N VAL A 337 -5.99 0.45 -13.33
CA VAL A 337 -4.82 1.33 -13.51
C VAL A 337 -3.66 1.00 -12.57
N GLY A 338 -3.93 0.51 -11.35
CA GLY A 338 -2.90 0.11 -10.41
C GLY A 338 -1.98 -0.98 -10.96
N VAL A 339 -2.55 -1.92 -11.73
CA VAL A 339 -1.80 -3.01 -12.37
C VAL A 339 -1.24 -2.61 -13.74
N LYS A 340 -2.02 -1.84 -14.52
CA LYS A 340 -1.64 -1.46 -15.89
C LYS A 340 -0.57 -0.38 -15.96
N ARG A 341 -0.56 0.53 -14.98
CA ARG A 341 0.37 1.66 -14.86
C ARG A 341 0.84 1.78 -13.40
N PRO A 342 1.60 0.81 -12.88
CA PRO A 342 2.11 0.85 -11.50
C PRO A 342 3.23 1.88 -11.33
N SER A 343 3.87 2.30 -12.43
CA SER A 343 5.00 3.23 -12.41
C SER A 343 4.57 4.62 -11.92
N ARG A 344 5.05 5.01 -10.74
CA ARG A 344 4.88 6.35 -10.19
C ARG A 344 5.42 7.42 -11.14
N ASP A 345 6.57 7.19 -11.78
CA ASP A 345 7.16 8.16 -12.70
C ASP A 345 6.31 8.38 -13.96
N TRP A 346 5.66 7.31 -14.45
CA TRP A 346 4.66 7.46 -15.52
C TRP A 346 3.51 8.38 -15.06
N HIS A 347 2.95 8.16 -13.86
CA HIS A 347 1.89 9.02 -13.32
C HIS A 347 2.37 10.46 -13.14
N LYS A 348 3.60 10.67 -12.64
CA LYS A 348 4.19 12.01 -12.49
C LYS A 348 4.22 12.74 -13.83
N SER A 349 4.79 12.12 -14.86
CA SER A 349 4.87 12.70 -16.20
C SER A 349 3.49 12.92 -16.79
N HIS A 350 2.58 11.95 -16.64
CA HIS A 350 1.23 12.02 -17.16
C HIS A 350 0.41 13.14 -16.52
N PHE A 351 0.41 13.30 -15.20
CA PHE A 351 -0.29 14.40 -14.54
C PHE A 351 0.35 15.76 -14.83
N TRP A 352 1.68 15.83 -14.93
CA TRP A 352 2.38 17.08 -15.26
C TRP A 352 2.07 17.56 -16.68
N SER A 353 2.11 16.64 -17.66
CA SER A 353 1.83 16.93 -19.06
C SER A 353 1.31 15.67 -19.77
N PRO A 354 -0.02 15.44 -19.81
CA PRO A 354 -0.58 14.20 -20.36
C PRO A 354 -0.16 13.91 -21.81
N LYS A 355 0.15 14.95 -22.58
CA LYS A 355 0.57 14.86 -23.98
C LYS A 355 1.97 14.26 -24.19
N THR A 356 2.84 14.27 -23.17
CA THR A 356 4.16 13.63 -23.26
C THR A 356 4.04 12.11 -23.19
N GLU A 357 3.25 11.61 -22.22
CA GLU A 357 3.02 10.17 -22.05
C GLU A 357 1.97 9.60 -22.99
N SER A 358 1.06 10.43 -23.49
CA SER A 358 -0.04 10.01 -24.36
C SER A 358 -0.23 11.03 -25.47
N ARG A 359 0.42 10.77 -26.62
CA ARG A 359 0.36 11.66 -27.79
C ARG A 359 -1.10 11.88 -28.21
N GLY A 360 -1.50 13.13 -28.33
CA GLY A 360 -2.88 13.51 -28.67
C GLY A 360 -3.86 13.47 -27.50
N SER A 361 -3.38 13.29 -26.26
CA SER A 361 -4.24 13.35 -25.07
C SER A 361 -5.00 14.68 -24.98
N LEU A 362 -6.29 14.56 -24.69
CA LEU A 362 -7.21 15.67 -24.38
C LEU A 362 -7.31 15.93 -22.87
N MET A 363 -6.63 15.13 -22.05
CA MET A 363 -6.62 15.30 -20.60
C MET A 363 -5.96 16.64 -20.23
N PRO A 364 -6.56 17.44 -19.33
CA PRO A 364 -5.91 18.64 -18.77
C PRO A 364 -4.63 18.30 -17.99
N SER A 365 -3.69 19.23 -17.90
CA SER A 365 -2.52 19.10 -17.02
C SER A 365 -2.86 19.45 -15.58
N PHE A 366 -2.37 18.66 -14.63
CA PHE A 366 -2.57 18.83 -13.18
C PHE A 366 -1.28 19.31 -12.50
N GLN A 367 -0.69 20.38 -13.02
CA GLN A 367 0.59 20.92 -12.52
C GLN A 367 0.52 21.38 -11.06
N HIS A 368 -0.68 21.70 -10.55
CA HIS A 368 -0.91 22.05 -9.14
C HIS A 368 -0.80 20.87 -8.16
N PHE A 369 -0.61 19.65 -8.66
CA PHE A 369 -0.20 18.50 -7.86
C PHE A 369 1.31 18.47 -7.57
N PHE A 370 2.02 19.50 -8.04
CA PHE A 370 3.45 19.61 -7.92
C PHE A 370 3.82 21.01 -7.41
N ASP A 371 4.85 21.07 -6.59
CA ASP A 371 5.46 22.29 -6.10
C ASP A 371 6.64 22.68 -7.01
N TYR A 372 7.04 23.95 -6.94
CA TYR A 372 8.23 24.44 -7.64
C TYR A 372 9.50 23.78 -7.08
N ASP A 373 10.53 23.53 -7.89
CA ASP A 373 11.86 23.16 -7.38
C ASP A 373 12.65 24.43 -7.06
N PRO A 374 12.67 24.91 -5.80
CA PRO A 374 13.40 26.13 -5.45
C PRO A 374 14.92 25.97 -5.57
N ARG A 375 15.43 24.74 -5.69
CA ARG A 375 16.87 24.45 -5.70
C ARG A 375 17.42 24.40 -7.13
N GLY A 376 16.59 24.14 -8.14
CA GLY A 376 17.02 23.95 -9.53
C GLY A 376 18.05 22.82 -9.70
N ILE A 377 18.11 21.89 -8.74
CA ILE A 377 19.06 20.76 -8.71
C ILE A 377 18.44 19.57 -9.47
N GLY A 378 17.11 19.53 -9.61
CA GLY A 378 16.44 18.52 -10.42
C GLY A 378 16.80 18.66 -11.90
N LYS A 379 17.30 17.58 -12.50
CA LYS A 379 17.45 17.48 -13.98
C LYS A 379 16.09 17.35 -14.69
N THR A 380 14.99 17.21 -13.94
CA THR A 380 13.65 16.99 -14.45
C THR A 380 12.92 18.30 -14.72
N ILE A 381 12.29 18.39 -15.89
CA ILE A 381 11.46 19.54 -16.31
C ILE A 381 10.11 19.58 -15.56
N SER A 382 9.72 18.46 -14.93
CA SER A 382 8.52 18.35 -14.11
C SER A 382 8.72 18.91 -12.70
N GLY A 383 7.67 19.51 -12.14
CA GLY A 383 7.64 19.98 -10.74
C GLY A 383 7.78 18.84 -9.73
N ILE A 384 7.98 19.21 -8.46
CA ILE A 384 8.16 18.28 -7.34
C ILE A 384 6.79 17.76 -6.90
N PRO A 385 6.50 16.45 -6.92
CA PRO A 385 5.20 15.94 -6.45
C PRO A 385 4.90 16.38 -5.01
N ASN A 386 3.73 16.96 -4.79
CA ASN A 386 3.27 17.33 -3.46
C ASN A 386 2.25 16.32 -2.93
N TYR A 387 1.67 16.58 -1.76
CA TYR A 387 0.71 15.67 -1.13
C TYR A 387 -0.50 15.34 -2.01
N LYS A 388 -0.92 16.22 -2.94
CA LYS A 388 -2.03 15.97 -3.84
C LYS A 388 -1.67 14.92 -4.89
N PHE A 389 -0.47 15.00 -5.44
CA PHE A 389 0.04 13.96 -6.32
C PHE A 389 0.08 12.61 -5.58
N GLU A 390 0.63 12.60 -4.35
CA GLU A 390 0.71 11.36 -3.59
C GLU A 390 -0.67 10.80 -3.26
N ALA A 391 -1.62 11.63 -2.86
CA ALA A 391 -2.98 11.23 -2.59
C ALA A 391 -3.65 10.61 -3.82
N ILE A 392 -3.64 11.30 -4.98
CA ILE A 392 -4.27 10.77 -6.19
C ILE A 392 -3.57 9.50 -6.67
N PHE A 393 -2.24 9.44 -6.60
CA PHE A 393 -1.46 8.25 -6.98
C PHE A 393 -1.83 7.06 -6.11
N GLN A 394 -1.83 7.22 -4.77
CA GLN A 394 -2.21 6.14 -3.86
C GLN A 394 -3.63 5.65 -4.10
N TYR A 395 -4.59 6.56 -4.35
CA TYR A 395 -5.95 6.18 -4.72
C TYR A 395 -6.01 5.41 -6.04
N MET A 396 -5.31 5.85 -7.09
CA MET A 396 -5.22 5.11 -8.36
C MET A 396 -4.61 3.72 -8.17
N MET A 397 -3.63 3.58 -7.29
CA MET A 397 -2.98 2.29 -7.00
C MET A 397 -3.89 1.31 -6.25
N THR A 398 -5.04 1.75 -5.74
CA THR A 398 -6.08 0.83 -5.21
C THR A 398 -6.90 0.14 -6.31
N LYS A 399 -6.86 0.67 -7.54
CA LYS A 399 -7.70 0.19 -8.64
C LYS A 399 -7.08 -1.04 -9.30
N GLY A 400 -7.79 -2.16 -9.23
CA GLY A 400 -7.36 -3.44 -9.81
C GLY A 400 -6.32 -4.20 -8.99
N THR A 401 -5.93 -3.69 -7.82
CA THR A 401 -5.08 -4.40 -6.83
C THR A 401 -5.90 -5.08 -5.74
N ARG A 402 -7.17 -4.69 -5.62
CA ARG A 402 -8.17 -5.23 -4.68
C ARG A 402 -8.88 -6.49 -5.19
N ILE A 403 -8.21 -7.25 -6.05
CA ILE A 403 -8.83 -8.37 -6.77
C ILE A 403 -8.69 -9.66 -5.94
N THR A 404 -9.78 -10.41 -5.82
CA THR A 404 -9.84 -11.66 -5.04
C THR A 404 -9.10 -12.85 -5.71
N PRO A 405 -8.76 -13.91 -4.97
CA PRO A 405 -8.31 -15.19 -5.51
C PRO A 405 -9.51 -16.00 -6.05
N PRO A 406 -10.10 -15.59 -7.20
CA PRO A 406 -9.87 -16.34 -8.44
C PRO A 406 -9.47 -15.46 -9.64
N THR A 407 -9.47 -14.13 -9.49
CA THR A 407 -9.22 -13.15 -10.55
C THR A 407 -7.80 -12.59 -10.50
N GLU A 408 -7.10 -12.68 -9.37
CA GLU A 408 -5.65 -12.51 -9.25
C GLU A 408 -4.87 -13.62 -9.97
N ALA A 409 -5.38 -14.86 -9.88
CA ALA A 409 -4.92 -16.00 -10.67
C ALA A 409 -4.99 -15.69 -12.19
N TRP A 410 -6.01 -14.96 -12.65
CA TRP A 410 -6.17 -14.54 -14.05
C TRP A 410 -5.07 -13.57 -14.50
N TRP A 411 -4.62 -12.66 -13.62
CA TRP A 411 -3.51 -11.72 -13.89
C TRP A 411 -2.12 -12.37 -13.88
N LEU A 412 -1.94 -13.45 -13.11
CA LEU A 412 -0.69 -14.21 -12.99
C LEU A 412 -0.63 -15.41 -13.96
N GLY A 413 -1.52 -15.49 -14.94
CA GLY A 413 -1.50 -16.51 -15.99
C GLY A 413 -2.21 -17.83 -15.70
N LYS A 414 -2.96 -17.91 -14.60
CA LYS A 414 -3.96 -18.95 -14.36
C LYS A 414 -5.33 -18.45 -14.84
N ASP A 415 -5.44 -18.19 -16.15
CA ASP A 415 -6.70 -17.87 -16.84
C ASP A 415 -7.59 -19.14 -16.93
N PRO A 416 -8.61 -19.31 -16.06
CA PRO A 416 -9.31 -20.59 -15.92
C PRO A 416 -10.19 -20.91 -17.15
N ILE A 417 -10.60 -19.88 -17.89
CA ILE A 417 -11.42 -20.03 -19.09
C ILE A 417 -10.58 -19.98 -20.38
N ARG A 418 -9.28 -19.71 -20.29
CA ARG A 418 -8.36 -19.57 -21.44
C ARG A 418 -8.88 -18.54 -22.43
N THR A 419 -9.19 -17.37 -21.92
CA THR A 419 -9.67 -16.17 -22.63
C THR A 419 -8.84 -15.86 -23.88
N LYS A 420 -7.51 -16.01 -23.83
CA LYS A 420 -6.65 -15.84 -25.01
C LYS A 420 -6.99 -16.83 -26.14
N GLU A 421 -7.22 -18.10 -25.81
CA GLU A 421 -7.62 -19.11 -26.78
C GLU A 421 -9.02 -18.82 -27.37
N ILE A 422 -9.92 -18.24 -26.56
CA ILE A 422 -11.24 -17.80 -27.03
C ILE A 422 -11.11 -16.62 -28.00
N ILE A 423 -10.25 -15.65 -27.70
CA ILE A 423 -9.99 -14.47 -28.56
C ILE A 423 -9.31 -14.89 -29.87
N GLU A 424 -8.36 -15.82 -29.81
CA GLU A 424 -7.65 -16.35 -30.96
C GLU A 424 -8.49 -17.36 -31.77
N GLY A 425 -9.70 -17.68 -31.31
CA GLY A 425 -10.62 -18.62 -31.97
C GLY A 425 -10.19 -20.08 -31.88
N THR A 426 -9.19 -20.40 -31.06
CA THR A 426 -8.71 -21.77 -30.81
C THR A 426 -9.56 -22.51 -29.78
N LYS A 427 -10.43 -21.80 -29.04
CA LYS A 427 -11.42 -22.35 -28.11
C LYS A 427 -12.78 -21.66 -28.28
N VAL A 428 -13.86 -22.42 -28.26
CA VAL A 428 -15.24 -21.90 -28.25
C VAL A 428 -15.84 -22.15 -26.87
N LEU A 429 -16.55 -21.15 -26.31
CA LEU A 429 -17.30 -21.35 -25.07
C LEU A 429 -18.43 -22.38 -25.32
N PRO A 430 -18.70 -23.29 -24.37
CA PRO A 430 -19.75 -24.30 -24.51
C PRO A 430 -21.15 -23.68 -24.68
#